data_AF-A0A223RRX2-F1
#
_entry.id   AF-A0A223RRX2-F1
#
_cell.length_a   1.000
_cell.length_b   1.000
_cell.length_c   1.000
_cell.angle_alpha   90.00
_cell.angle_beta   90.00
_cell.angle_gamma   90.00
#
_symmetry.space_group_name_H-M   'P 1'
#
loop_
_entity.id
_entity.type
_entity.pdbx_description
1 polymer ?
#
loop_
_entity_poly.entity_id
_entity_poly.type
_entity_poly.pdbx_seq_one_letter_code
_entity_poly.pdbx_strand_id
1 'polypeptide(L)'
;MSGGGSWNVLVGYNGTMPRDGRTGLVIPVPAADEALAWVSERYPEAVRDGVPAHLSLLYPFLAAGDLDAGVLTALRGLFDRQPPMRVVLARCHRRGGFVYLVPEPVAPVRDLIGALRGGWPAPVAHRGRGEEVEPHVTVAMGVAERTAAVIQRETSESLPLTVELSEVWLVVLRGRWRLHGRFAFGG
;
A
#
# COMPACT_ATOMS: atom_id res chain seq x y z
N MET A 1 3.16 36.77 -5.53
CA MET A 1 3.93 36.31 -4.36
C MET A 1 3.06 36.62 -3.15
N SER A 2 2.51 35.71 -2.37
CA SER A 2 2.94 34.36 -2.01
C SER A 2 1.70 33.57 -1.58
N GLY A 3 1.43 32.44 -2.24
CA GLY A 3 0.38 31.49 -1.86
C GLY A 3 1.00 30.29 -1.17
N GLY A 4 1.21 30.38 0.15
CA GLY A 4 1.65 29.27 0.98
C GLY A 4 0.50 28.31 1.23
N GLY A 5 0.21 27.44 0.26
CA GLY A 5 -0.68 26.30 0.46
C GLY A 5 0.00 25.26 1.35
N SER A 6 -0.55 25.03 2.55
CA SER A 6 -0.15 23.94 3.44
C SER A 6 -0.63 22.62 2.84
N TRP A 7 0.26 21.91 2.15
CA TRP A 7 -0.04 20.63 1.50
C TRP A 7 0.30 19.44 2.41
N ASN A 8 -0.30 19.39 3.60
CA ASN A 8 -0.21 18.24 4.51
C ASN A 8 -1.20 17.11 4.19
N VAL A 9 -1.87 17.17 3.03
CA VAL A 9 -2.96 16.25 2.68
C VAL A 9 -2.70 15.65 1.32
N LEU A 10 -1.73 14.73 1.21
CA LEU A 10 -1.56 13.97 -0.03
C LEU A 10 -0.89 12.60 0.18
N VAL A 11 -1.15 11.93 1.32
CA VAL A 11 -1.19 10.45 1.46
C VAL A 11 -2.05 10.09 2.69
N GLY A 12 -3.32 10.51 2.78
CA GLY A 12 -4.20 10.07 3.87
C GLY A 12 -3.71 10.24 5.34
N TYR A 13 -2.60 10.95 5.58
CA TYR A 13 -1.93 11.07 6.86
C TYR A 13 -2.08 12.51 7.34
N ASN A 14 -3.33 12.87 7.63
CA ASN A 14 -3.63 14.09 8.35
C ASN A 14 -3.32 13.87 9.84
N GLY A 15 -2.05 13.62 10.19
CA GLY A 15 -1.49 13.53 11.56
C GLY A 15 -2.17 12.57 12.55
N THR A 16 -3.21 11.84 12.15
CA THR A 16 -4.02 11.01 13.01
C THR A 16 -3.61 9.58 12.75
N MET A 17 -2.95 8.95 13.73
CA MET A 17 -2.65 7.53 13.68
C MET A 17 -3.93 6.75 13.32
N PRO A 18 -3.81 5.72 12.45
CA PRO A 18 -4.96 4.90 12.14
C PRO A 18 -5.55 4.30 13.42
N ARG A 19 -6.87 4.27 13.51
CA ARG A 19 -7.58 3.77 14.69
C ARG A 19 -7.61 2.25 14.68
N ASP A 20 -7.49 1.64 15.85
CA ASP A 20 -7.65 0.20 16.02
C ASP A 20 -8.97 -0.30 15.42
N GLY A 21 -8.92 -1.50 14.84
CA GLY A 21 -10.05 -2.11 14.13
C GLY A 21 -10.21 -1.63 12.69
N ARG A 22 -9.37 -0.72 12.17
CA ARG A 22 -9.28 -0.47 10.72
C ARG A 22 -8.67 -1.66 10.00
N THR A 23 -9.17 -1.92 8.80
CA THR A 23 -8.63 -2.97 7.93
C THR A 23 -8.14 -2.39 6.60
N GLY A 24 -7.28 -3.14 5.94
CA GLY A 24 -6.80 -2.84 4.59
C GLY A 24 -6.61 -4.11 3.79
N LEU A 25 -6.76 -4.01 2.47
CA LEU A 25 -6.38 -5.04 1.52
C LEU A 25 -5.06 -4.64 0.87
N VAL A 26 -4.08 -5.53 0.94
CA VAL A 26 -2.73 -5.28 0.42
C VAL A 26 -2.21 -6.50 -0.33
N ILE A 27 -1.38 -6.30 -1.35
CA ILE A 27 -0.58 -7.37 -1.95
C ILE A 27 0.81 -7.30 -1.31
N PRO A 28 1.26 -8.34 -0.58
CA PRO A 28 2.62 -8.37 -0.04
C PRO A 28 3.64 -8.42 -1.20
N VAL A 29 4.79 -7.79 -1.02
CA VAL A 29 5.91 -7.83 -1.95
C VAL A 29 7.19 -8.20 -1.19
N PRO A 30 7.38 -9.48 -0.81
CA PRO A 30 8.49 -9.90 0.06
C PRO A 30 9.87 -9.58 -0.52
N ALA A 31 10.05 -9.66 -1.84
CA ALA A 31 11.31 -9.30 -2.48
C ALA A 31 11.66 -7.80 -2.30
N ALA A 32 10.65 -6.92 -2.24
CA ALA A 32 10.86 -5.53 -1.90
C ALA A 32 11.13 -5.36 -0.39
N ASP A 33 10.48 -6.16 0.46
CA ASP A 33 10.71 -6.13 1.92
C ASP A 33 12.18 -6.46 2.24
N GLU A 34 12.73 -7.51 1.62
CA GLU A 34 14.13 -7.91 1.76
C GLU A 34 15.09 -6.84 1.23
N ALA A 35 14.86 -6.34 0.01
CA ALA A 35 15.71 -5.30 -0.59
C ALA A 35 15.68 -3.97 0.19
N LEU A 36 14.60 -3.71 0.94
CA LEU A 36 14.38 -2.47 1.69
C LEU A 36 14.55 -2.65 3.20
N ALA A 37 15.01 -3.82 3.67
CA ALA A 37 15.15 -4.13 5.10
C ALA A 37 15.98 -3.05 5.82
N TRP A 38 17.04 -2.56 5.18
CA TRP A 38 17.90 -1.50 5.70
C TRP A 38 17.15 -0.19 6.01
N VAL A 39 16.07 0.11 5.29
CA VAL A 39 15.23 1.30 5.55
C VAL A 39 14.51 1.13 6.87
N SER A 40 13.92 -0.05 7.11
CA SER A 40 13.23 -0.35 8.36
C SER A 40 14.18 -0.43 9.56
N GLU A 41 15.42 -0.86 9.35
CA GLU A 41 16.47 -0.92 10.38
C GLU A 41 16.96 0.47 10.79
N ARG A 42 17.17 1.38 9.81
CA ARG A 42 17.69 2.73 10.05
C ARG A 42 16.59 3.74 10.39
N TYR A 43 15.39 3.54 9.86
CA TYR A 43 14.24 4.46 9.95
C TYR A 43 12.94 3.71 10.26
N PRO A 44 12.84 3.02 11.41
CA PRO A 44 11.67 2.21 11.76
C PRO A 44 10.35 3.00 11.79
N GLU A 45 10.40 4.30 12.09
CA GLU A 45 9.25 5.20 12.08
C GLU A 45 8.75 5.56 10.67
N ALA A 46 9.57 5.32 9.64
CA ALA A 46 9.26 5.65 8.25
C ALA A 46 8.49 4.54 7.53
N VAL A 47 8.33 3.37 8.15
CA VAL A 47 7.69 2.18 7.57
C VAL A 47 6.47 1.75 8.41
N ARG A 48 5.59 0.92 7.83
CA ARG A 48 4.43 0.40 8.55
C ARG A 48 4.81 -0.84 9.35
N ASP A 49 4.70 -0.78 10.68
CA ASP A 49 4.93 -1.95 11.53
C ASP A 49 3.87 -3.05 11.34
N GLY A 50 4.32 -4.30 11.24
CA GLY A 50 3.50 -5.50 11.24
C GLY A 50 2.99 -5.97 9.87
N VAL A 51 3.37 -5.30 8.79
CA VAL A 51 3.08 -5.71 7.40
C VAL A 51 4.34 -5.53 6.57
N PRO A 52 4.73 -6.50 5.70
CA PRO A 52 5.89 -6.34 4.83
C PRO A 52 5.65 -5.20 3.84
N ALA A 53 6.68 -4.82 3.07
CA ALA A 53 6.52 -4.01 1.87
C ALA A 53 5.35 -4.54 1.02
N HIS A 54 4.45 -3.65 0.59
CA HIS A 54 3.20 -4.04 -0.04
C HIS A 54 2.64 -2.97 -0.99
N LEU A 55 1.80 -3.42 -1.91
CA LEU A 55 0.90 -2.56 -2.68
C LEU A 55 -0.42 -2.43 -1.92
N SER A 56 -0.83 -1.20 -1.60
CA SER A 56 -2.15 -0.96 -1.02
C SER A 56 -3.23 -1.05 -2.09
N LEU A 57 -4.17 -1.97 -1.94
CA LEU A 57 -5.31 -2.11 -2.86
C LEU A 57 -6.51 -1.27 -2.41
N LEU A 58 -6.87 -1.38 -1.13
CA LEU A 58 -8.01 -0.66 -0.56
C LEU A 58 -7.76 -0.36 0.91
N TYR A 59 -7.72 0.93 1.25
CA TYR A 59 -7.61 1.40 2.64
C TYR A 59 -8.27 2.80 2.80
N PRO A 60 -9.02 3.03 3.90
CA PRO A 60 -9.55 1.99 4.78
C PRO A 60 -10.54 1.08 4.03
N PHE A 61 -10.51 -0.20 4.36
CA PHE A 61 -11.57 -1.15 3.98
C PHE A 61 -12.67 -1.13 5.07
N LEU A 62 -13.45 -2.20 5.21
CA LEU A 62 -14.47 -2.34 6.26
C LEU A 62 -13.85 -2.26 7.67
N ALA A 63 -14.62 -1.84 8.67
CA ALA A 63 -14.16 -2.00 10.04
C ALA A 63 -14.07 -3.50 10.36
N ALA A 64 -13.17 -3.87 11.27
CA ALA A 64 -12.96 -5.27 11.63
C ALA A 64 -14.23 -5.94 12.21
N GLY A 65 -15.16 -5.16 12.79
CA GLY A 65 -16.45 -5.66 13.26
C GLY A 65 -17.47 -5.92 12.15
N ASP A 66 -17.25 -5.37 10.95
CA ASP A 66 -18.11 -5.53 9.78
C ASP A 66 -17.59 -6.61 8.81
N LEU A 67 -16.49 -7.28 9.17
CA LEU A 67 -15.96 -8.42 8.42
C LEU A 67 -16.75 -9.68 8.79
N ASP A 68 -17.69 -10.07 7.93
CA ASP A 68 -18.45 -11.32 8.06
C ASP A 68 -18.01 -12.39 7.04
N ALA A 69 -18.59 -13.58 7.17
CA ALA A 69 -18.30 -14.70 6.27
C ALA A 69 -18.70 -14.41 4.81
N GLY A 70 -19.71 -13.58 4.57
CA GLY A 70 -20.14 -13.17 3.24
C GLY A 70 -19.09 -12.29 2.56
N VAL A 71 -18.52 -11.32 3.28
CA VAL A 71 -17.41 -10.49 2.81
C VAL A 71 -16.20 -11.34 2.45
N LEU A 72 -15.79 -12.27 3.33
CA LEU A 72 -14.63 -13.13 3.07
C LEU A 72 -14.86 -14.05 1.86
N THR A 73 -16.08 -14.57 1.69
CA THR A 73 -16.46 -15.37 0.53
C THR A 73 -16.43 -14.56 -0.76
N ALA A 74 -16.95 -13.34 -0.74
CA ALA A 74 -16.93 -12.43 -1.89
C ALA A 74 -15.50 -12.05 -2.29
N LEU A 75 -14.62 -11.74 -1.32
CA LEU A 75 -13.20 -11.49 -1.57
C LEU A 75 -12.52 -12.71 -2.19
N ARG A 76 -12.73 -13.90 -1.63
CA ARG A 76 -12.16 -15.14 -2.18
C ARG A 76 -12.62 -15.36 -3.62
N GLY A 77 -13.91 -15.22 -3.91
CA GLY A 77 -14.42 -15.35 -5.28
C GLY A 77 -13.83 -14.30 -6.24
N LEU A 78 -13.58 -13.07 -5.79
CA LEU A 78 -12.97 -12.03 -6.60
C LEU A 78 -11.51 -12.37 -6.94
N PHE A 79 -10.72 -12.74 -5.94
CA PHE A 79 -9.29 -12.99 -6.10
C PHE A 79 -8.98 -14.31 -6.80
N ASP A 80 -9.82 -15.34 -6.62
CA ASP A 80 -9.70 -16.62 -7.33
C ASP A 80 -9.76 -16.44 -8.86
N ARG A 81 -10.48 -15.42 -9.35
CA ARG A 81 -10.56 -15.09 -10.79
C ARG A 81 -9.40 -14.24 -11.31
N GLN A 82 -8.45 -13.84 -10.44
CA GLN A 82 -7.28 -13.08 -10.86
C GLN A 82 -6.15 -14.05 -11.17
N PRO A 83 -5.42 -13.89 -12.29
CA PRO A 83 -4.16 -14.57 -12.47
C PRO A 83 -3.06 -13.91 -11.63
N PRO A 84 -2.01 -14.66 -11.22
CA PRO A 84 -0.76 -14.07 -10.73
C PRO A 84 -0.25 -12.98 -11.68
N MET A 85 0.18 -11.86 -11.12
CA MET A 85 0.66 -10.71 -11.88
C MET A 85 2.18 -10.61 -11.74
N ARG A 86 2.90 -10.59 -12.86
CA ARG A 86 4.33 -10.28 -12.85
C ARG A 86 4.54 -8.80 -13.11
N VAL A 87 5.26 -8.12 -12.22
CA VAL A 87 5.58 -6.70 -12.34
C VAL A 87 7.06 -6.44 -12.08
N VAL A 88 7.55 -5.32 -12.57
CA VAL A 88 8.91 -4.82 -12.34
C VAL A 88 8.82 -3.51 -11.57
N LEU A 89 9.53 -3.42 -10.45
CA LEU A 89 9.75 -2.19 -9.72
C LEU A 89 11.05 -1.58 -10.25
N ALA A 90 10.94 -0.75 -11.29
CA ALA A 90 12.10 -0.33 -12.08
C ALA A 90 12.80 0.92 -11.53
N ARG A 91 12.05 1.81 -10.88
CA ARG A 91 12.54 3.13 -10.47
C ARG A 91 12.05 3.51 -9.09
N CYS A 92 12.89 4.22 -8.35
CA CYS A 92 12.53 4.80 -7.07
C CYS A 92 12.11 6.26 -7.24
N HIS A 93 10.90 6.56 -6.79
CA HIS A 93 10.30 7.88 -6.87
C HIS A 93 10.25 8.53 -5.49
N ARG A 94 10.13 9.85 -5.47
CA ARG A 94 9.99 10.63 -4.24
C ARG A 94 9.10 11.84 -4.46
N ARG A 95 8.30 12.17 -3.45
CA ARG A 95 7.53 13.43 -3.35
C ARG A 95 7.64 13.96 -1.92
N GLY A 96 8.38 15.04 -1.72
CA GLY A 96 8.69 15.55 -0.38
C GLY A 96 9.37 14.47 0.48
N GLY A 97 8.76 14.15 1.62
CA GLY A 97 9.16 13.11 2.57
C GLY A 97 8.64 11.70 2.29
N PHE A 98 8.04 11.46 1.12
CA PHE A 98 7.47 10.18 0.73
C PHE A 98 8.29 9.54 -0.40
N VAL A 99 8.71 8.28 -0.23
CA VAL A 99 9.52 7.51 -1.18
C VAL A 99 8.76 6.23 -1.55
N TYR A 100 8.70 5.91 -2.84
CA TYR A 100 7.86 4.83 -3.33
C TYR A 100 8.36 4.22 -4.65
N LEU A 101 7.92 3.00 -4.93
CA LEU A 101 8.16 2.24 -6.17
C LEU A 101 6.84 2.02 -6.89
N VAL A 102 6.83 2.17 -8.22
CA VAL A 102 5.64 1.94 -9.06
C VAL A 102 5.80 0.60 -9.80
N PRO A 103 4.80 -0.29 -9.78
CA PRO A 103 4.86 -1.56 -10.51
C PRO A 103 4.64 -1.32 -12.01
N GLU A 104 5.49 -1.94 -12.83
CA GLU A 104 5.38 -1.93 -14.29
C GLU A 104 5.14 -3.37 -14.81
N PRO A 105 4.03 -3.67 -15.51
CA PRO A 105 2.93 -2.78 -15.86
C PRO A 105 2.02 -2.46 -14.66
N VAL A 106 1.57 -1.20 -14.56
CA VAL A 106 0.68 -0.74 -13.47
C VAL A 106 -0.79 -1.16 -13.68
N ALA A 107 -1.18 -1.41 -14.94
CA ALA A 107 -2.57 -1.63 -15.31
C ALA A 107 -3.26 -2.79 -14.56
N PRO A 108 -2.66 -4.00 -14.42
CA PRO A 108 -3.30 -5.10 -13.68
C PRO A 108 -3.63 -4.74 -12.23
N VAL A 109 -2.73 -4.04 -11.54
CA VAL A 109 -2.94 -3.61 -10.15
C VAL A 109 -4.02 -2.52 -10.07
N ARG A 110 -3.98 -1.55 -10.99
CA ARG A 110 -4.99 -0.48 -11.07
C ARG A 110 -6.39 -1.05 -11.33
N ASP A 111 -6.51 -2.01 -12.23
CA ASP A 111 -7.79 -2.60 -12.61
C ASP A 111 -8.37 -3.42 -11.43
N LEU A 112 -7.51 -4.12 -10.68
CA LEU A 112 -7.90 -4.80 -9.44
C LEU A 112 -8.40 -3.81 -8.36
N ILE A 113 -7.72 -2.67 -8.19
CA ILE A 113 -8.18 -1.60 -7.29
C ILE A 113 -9.54 -1.06 -7.75
N GLY A 114 -9.74 -0.88 -9.05
CA GLY A 114 -11.02 -0.48 -9.63
C GLY A 114 -12.14 -1.47 -9.31
N ALA A 115 -11.90 -2.76 -9.50
CA ALA A 115 -12.86 -3.82 -9.17
C ALA A 115 -13.23 -3.83 -7.67
N LEU A 116 -12.23 -3.69 -6.78
CA LEU A 116 -12.46 -3.61 -5.34
C LEU A 116 -13.27 -2.37 -4.94
N ARG A 117 -12.97 -1.20 -5.51
CA ARG A 117 -13.73 0.04 -5.27
C ARG A 117 -15.17 -0.05 -5.78
N GLY A 118 -15.41 -0.82 -6.86
CA GLY A 118 -16.74 -1.11 -7.37
C GLY A 118 -17.56 -2.00 -6.42
N GLY A 119 -16.92 -3.04 -5.85
CA GLY A 119 -17.57 -3.96 -4.90
C GLY A 119 -17.75 -3.38 -3.49
N TRP A 120 -16.81 -2.55 -3.05
CA TRP A 120 -16.83 -1.91 -1.72
C TRP A 120 -16.52 -0.41 -1.81
N PRO A 121 -17.51 0.42 -2.20
CA PRO A 121 -17.32 1.85 -2.32
C PRO A 121 -16.97 2.49 -0.97
N ALA A 122 -16.02 3.43 -0.97
CA ALA A 122 -15.66 4.16 0.23
C ALA A 122 -16.86 4.95 0.80
N PRO A 123 -16.99 5.06 2.14
CA PRO A 123 -17.97 5.93 2.77
C PRO A 123 -17.82 7.37 2.29
N VAL A 124 -18.92 8.13 2.20
CA VAL A 124 -18.94 9.51 1.67
C VAL A 124 -17.90 10.42 2.35
N ALA A 125 -17.66 10.25 3.65
CA ALA A 125 -16.66 11.02 4.40
C ALA A 125 -15.19 10.83 3.93
N HIS A 126 -14.93 9.76 3.17
CA HIS A 126 -13.62 9.45 2.60
C HIS A 126 -13.57 9.71 1.07
N ARG A 127 -14.69 10.07 0.44
CA ARG A 127 -14.71 10.45 -0.99
C ARG A 127 -13.96 11.78 -1.16
N GLY A 128 -13.08 11.83 -2.16
CA GLY A 128 -12.25 13.01 -2.45
C GLY A 128 -10.98 13.15 -1.61
N ARG A 129 -10.69 12.23 -0.66
CA ARG A 129 -9.43 12.21 0.12
C ARG A 129 -8.30 11.41 -0.55
N GLY A 130 -8.45 11.12 -1.83
CA GLY A 130 -7.41 10.58 -2.69
C GLY A 130 -7.73 11.01 -4.10
N GLU A 131 -6.94 11.93 -4.65
CA GLU A 131 -6.57 11.83 -6.07
C GLU A 131 -6.19 10.36 -6.33
N GLU A 132 -6.50 9.83 -7.51
CA GLU A 132 -6.21 8.45 -7.87
C GLU A 132 -4.72 8.15 -7.63
N VAL A 133 -4.39 7.68 -6.42
CA VAL A 133 -3.00 7.46 -6.03
C VAL A 133 -2.56 6.26 -6.84
N GLU A 134 -1.61 6.50 -7.73
CA GLU A 134 -0.98 5.46 -8.53
C GLU A 134 -0.58 4.28 -7.62
N PRO A 135 -0.89 3.03 -7.99
CA PRO A 135 -0.48 1.87 -7.23
C PRO A 135 1.02 1.92 -6.97
N HIS A 136 1.44 1.76 -5.71
CA HIS A 136 2.84 1.86 -5.34
C HIS A 136 3.18 1.02 -4.12
N VAL A 137 4.44 0.60 -4.04
CA VAL A 137 5.06 0.10 -2.82
C VAL A 137 5.65 1.29 -2.07
N THR A 138 5.20 1.52 -0.84
CA THR A 138 5.83 2.54 0.03
C THR A 138 7.19 2.04 0.48
N VAL A 139 8.24 2.83 0.25
CA VAL A 139 9.59 2.60 0.77
C VAL A 139 9.78 3.32 2.11
N ALA A 140 9.38 4.59 2.16
CA ALA A 140 9.45 5.41 3.37
C ALA A 140 8.37 6.49 3.33
N MET A 141 7.82 6.85 4.48
CA MET A 141 6.82 7.91 4.62
C MET A 141 7.09 8.80 5.82
N GLY A 142 6.80 10.10 5.69
CA GLY A 142 6.86 11.04 6.80
C GLY A 142 8.28 11.45 7.24
N VAL A 143 9.31 11.16 6.43
CA VAL A 143 10.70 11.57 6.74
C VAL A 143 11.00 12.97 6.23
N ALA A 144 12.06 13.60 6.74
CA ALA A 144 12.54 14.88 6.19
C ALA A 144 13.00 14.72 4.72
N GLU A 145 12.84 15.74 3.88
CA GLU A 145 13.15 15.65 2.45
C GLU A 145 14.59 15.23 2.16
N ARG A 146 15.55 15.70 2.96
CA ARG A 146 16.96 15.29 2.87
C ARG A 146 17.14 13.78 3.10
N THR A 147 16.41 13.23 4.07
CA THR A 147 16.44 11.79 4.39
C THR A 147 15.78 11.01 3.27
N ALA A 148 14.63 11.47 2.77
CA ALA A 148 13.96 10.86 1.63
C ALA A 148 14.85 10.82 0.37
N ALA A 149 15.68 11.85 0.13
CA ALA A 149 16.63 11.86 -0.98
C ALA A 149 17.75 10.80 -0.82
N VAL A 150 18.24 10.58 0.41
CA VAL A 150 19.18 9.50 0.72
C VAL A 150 18.52 8.14 0.49
N ILE A 151 17.31 7.95 1.02
CA ILE A 151 16.54 6.71 0.85
C ILE A 151 16.30 6.40 -0.63
N GLN A 152 15.88 7.39 -1.42
CA GLN A 152 15.65 7.23 -2.85
C GLN A 152 16.92 6.77 -3.58
N ARG A 153 18.07 7.40 -3.31
CA ARG A 153 19.35 7.07 -3.96
C ARG A 153 19.77 5.64 -3.65
N GLU A 154 19.86 5.28 -2.38
CA GLU A 154 20.30 3.93 -1.95
C GLU A 154 19.30 2.85 -2.39
N THR A 155 17.99 3.14 -2.36
CA THR A 155 16.99 2.21 -2.88
C THR A 155 17.19 1.95 -4.38
N SER A 156 17.54 2.98 -5.15
CA SER A 156 17.74 2.84 -6.60
C SER A 156 18.89 1.89 -6.97
N GLU A 157 19.85 1.68 -6.08
CA GLU A 157 20.98 0.73 -6.27
C GLU A 157 20.52 -0.74 -6.17
N SER A 158 19.35 -1.00 -5.59
CA SER A 158 18.75 -2.34 -5.45
C SER A 158 17.69 -2.63 -6.51
N LEU A 159 17.48 -1.73 -7.48
CA LEU A 159 16.49 -1.87 -8.55
C LEU A 159 17.18 -2.24 -9.88
N PRO A 160 16.49 -2.93 -10.82
CA PRO A 160 15.07 -3.30 -10.79
C PRO A 160 14.78 -4.57 -9.98
N LEU A 161 13.60 -4.63 -9.36
CA LEU A 161 13.08 -5.86 -8.75
C LEU A 161 11.99 -6.46 -9.64
N THR A 162 12.15 -7.71 -10.06
CA THR A 162 11.07 -8.47 -10.69
C THR A 162 10.31 -9.24 -9.63
N VAL A 163 9.00 -9.02 -9.53
CA VAL A 163 8.17 -9.62 -8.49
C VAL A 163 6.94 -10.29 -9.10
N GLU A 164 6.54 -11.41 -8.50
CA GLU A 164 5.27 -12.06 -8.78
C GLU A 164 4.30 -11.75 -7.64
N LEU A 165 3.15 -11.21 -7.99
CA LEU A 165 2.06 -10.89 -7.09
C LEU A 165 1.04 -12.01 -7.19
N SER A 166 0.92 -12.84 -6.15
CA SER A 166 0.13 -14.08 -6.19
C SER A 166 -0.93 -14.19 -5.11
N GLU A 167 -0.99 -13.23 -4.17
CA GLU A 167 -2.01 -13.23 -3.12
C GLU A 167 -2.32 -11.82 -2.61
N VAL A 168 -3.47 -11.70 -1.96
CA VAL A 168 -3.90 -10.52 -1.21
C VAL A 168 -4.02 -10.87 0.26
N TRP A 169 -3.48 -9.98 1.10
CA TRP A 169 -3.64 -10.02 2.54
C TRP A 169 -4.72 -9.03 2.96
N LEU A 170 -5.66 -9.52 3.77
CA LEU A 170 -6.50 -8.68 4.61
C LEU A 170 -5.78 -8.47 5.93
N VAL A 171 -5.45 -7.22 6.23
CA VAL A 171 -4.74 -6.82 7.45
C VAL A 171 -5.64 -5.98 8.34
N VAL A 172 -5.45 -6.09 9.65
CA VAL A 172 -6.18 -5.33 10.67
C VAL A 172 -5.18 -4.62 11.58
N LEU A 173 -5.47 -3.36 11.91
CA LEU A 173 -4.70 -2.61 12.89
C LEU A 173 -5.17 -2.95 14.32
N ARG A 174 -4.26 -3.49 15.13
CA ARG A 174 -4.42 -3.80 16.56
C ARG A 174 -3.14 -3.42 17.31
N GLY A 175 -2.95 -2.14 17.56
CA GLY A 175 -1.67 -1.54 17.96
C GLY A 175 -0.65 -1.49 16.83
N ARG A 176 -0.45 -2.62 16.13
CA ARG A 176 0.30 -2.75 14.87
C ARG A 176 -0.52 -3.48 13.82
N TRP A 177 -0.11 -3.44 12.55
CA TRP A 177 -0.78 -4.22 11.53
C TRP A 177 -0.59 -5.71 11.80
N ARG A 178 -1.66 -6.48 11.61
CA ARG A 178 -1.65 -7.92 11.75
C ARG A 178 -2.41 -8.53 10.59
N LEU A 179 -1.90 -9.66 10.11
CA LEU A 179 -2.63 -10.45 9.16
C LEU A 179 -3.93 -10.97 9.77
N HIS A 180 -5.03 -10.81 9.05
CA HIS A 180 -6.35 -11.33 9.39
C HIS A 180 -6.78 -12.44 8.41
N GLY A 181 -6.43 -12.34 7.12
CA GLY A 181 -6.76 -13.37 6.13
C GLY A 181 -5.89 -13.27 4.87
N ARG A 182 -5.83 -14.39 4.12
CA ARG A 182 -5.11 -14.49 2.84
C ARG A 182 -6.03 -15.00 1.74
N PHE A 183 -5.85 -14.46 0.54
CA PHE A 183 -6.59 -14.82 -0.65
C PHE A 183 -5.61 -14.99 -1.81
N ALA A 184 -5.40 -16.24 -2.24
CA ALA A 184 -4.57 -16.52 -3.40
C ALA A 184 -5.27 -16.07 -4.69
N PHE A 185 -4.46 -15.73 -5.69
CA PHE A 185 -4.88 -15.60 -7.07
C PHE A 185 -5.00 -17.01 -7.69
N GLY A 186 -6.16 -17.31 -8.28
CA GLY A 186 -6.51 -18.67 -8.72
C GLY A 186 -6.04 -18.99 -10.14
N GLY A 187 -6.13 -18.02 -11.06
CA GLY A 187 -5.65 -18.13 -12.45
C GLY A 187 -6.41 -19.12 -13.33
#